data_AF-A0A2I9DUI3-F1
#
_entry.id   AF-A0A2I9DUI3-F1
#
_cell.length_a   1.000
_cell.length_b   1.000
_cell.length_c   1.000
_cell.angle_alpha   90.00
_cell.angle_beta   90.00
_cell.angle_gamma   90.00
#
_symmetry.space_group_name_H-M   'P 1'
#
loop_
_entity.id
_entity.type
_entity.pdbx_description
1 polymer ?
#
loop_
_entity_poly.entity_id
_entity_poly.type
_entity_poly.pdbx_seq_one_letter_code
_entity_poly.pdbx_strand_id
1 'polypeptide(L)'
;MNQAVTLAPAEAPLILRLLVGSVPLVLVGVAMLALRDAPAVGLLVGVLGLLLLGLFQLAPRRLAYTLTPDALVVTRLLGRTVLPYAGMRARRTAGHLGWRTLGTGLPGYLTGHFTFGPDFTNHVLAASSRPDGGVIVESGGRAYFLTPADPEGLLRVLERRGVQVAL
;
A
#
# COMPACT_ATOMS: atom_id res chain seq x y z
N MET A 1 -13.06 9.86 19.43
CA MET A 1 -13.62 8.85 18.49
C MET A 1 -12.61 8.61 17.37
N ASN A 2 -12.35 7.35 17.04
CA ASN A 2 -11.52 6.95 15.91
C ASN A 2 -12.39 6.97 14.63
N GLN A 3 -11.90 7.56 13.56
CA GLN A 3 -12.60 7.65 12.29
C GLN A 3 -11.80 6.90 11.21
N ALA A 4 -12.40 5.88 10.61
CA ALA A 4 -11.80 5.19 9.47
C ALA A 4 -11.85 6.07 8.22
N VAL A 5 -10.78 6.04 7.44
CA VAL A 5 -10.69 6.72 6.15
C VAL A 5 -10.80 5.67 5.05
N THR A 6 -11.77 5.84 4.17
CA THR A 6 -11.96 4.96 3.01
C THR A 6 -10.77 5.12 2.05
N LEU A 7 -10.23 3.99 1.58
CA LEU A 7 -9.16 3.96 0.58
C LEU A 7 -9.70 4.19 -0.83
N ALA A 8 -8.89 4.83 -1.69
CA ALA A 8 -9.19 4.86 -3.11
C ALA A 8 -9.27 3.42 -3.65
N PRO A 9 -10.20 3.14 -4.57
CA PRO A 9 -10.28 1.84 -5.21
C PRO A 9 -8.94 1.51 -5.87
N ALA A 10 -8.54 0.25 -5.80
CA ALA A 10 -7.30 -0.20 -6.41
C ALA A 10 -7.40 -0.05 -7.94
N GLU A 11 -6.70 0.93 -8.50
CA GLU A 11 -6.52 1.07 -9.94
C GLU A 11 -5.36 0.18 -10.36
N ALA A 12 -5.70 -1.02 -10.82
CA ALA A 12 -4.74 -1.90 -11.47
C ALA A 12 -5.44 -2.57 -12.66
N PRO A 13 -4.82 -2.57 -13.84
CA PRO A 13 -5.42 -3.20 -15.02
C PRO A 13 -5.66 -4.68 -14.74
N LEU A 14 -6.78 -5.20 -15.23
CA LEU A 14 -7.18 -6.59 -15.02
C LEU A 14 -6.07 -7.57 -15.41
N ILE A 15 -5.38 -7.29 -16.52
CA ILE A 15 -4.25 -8.07 -17.01
C ILE A 15 -3.13 -8.19 -15.96
N LEU A 16 -2.78 -7.10 -15.28
CA LEU A 16 -1.75 -7.13 -14.25
C LEU A 16 -2.20 -7.94 -13.03
N ARG A 17 -3.48 -7.83 -12.65
CA ARG A 17 -4.03 -8.67 -11.56
C ARG A 17 -4.00 -10.15 -11.93
N LEU A 18 -4.36 -10.49 -13.16
CA LEU A 18 -4.32 -11.87 -13.66
C LEU A 18 -2.89 -12.40 -13.72
N LEU A 19 -1.94 -11.59 -14.22
CA LEU A 19 -0.52 -11.95 -14.30
C LEU A 19 0.09 -12.18 -12.92
N VAL A 20 -0.18 -11.29 -11.96
CA VAL A 20 0.30 -11.44 -10.58
C VAL A 20 -0.40 -12.62 -9.89
N GLY A 21 -1.70 -12.80 -10.13
CA GLY A 21 -2.49 -13.92 -9.60
C GLY A 21 -2.13 -15.28 -10.20
N SER A 22 -1.59 -15.33 -11.42
CA SER A 22 -1.21 -16.59 -12.06
C SER A 22 0.04 -17.21 -11.45
N VAL A 23 0.94 -16.41 -10.87
CA VAL A 23 2.20 -16.91 -10.26
C VAL A 23 1.92 -17.97 -9.17
N PRO A 24 1.14 -17.72 -8.12
CA PRO A 24 0.85 -18.74 -7.12
C PRO A 24 0.06 -19.92 -7.70
N LEU A 25 -0.82 -19.71 -8.68
CA LEU A 25 -1.57 -20.79 -9.34
C LEU A 25 -0.64 -21.74 -10.09
N VAL A 26 0.34 -21.20 -10.82
CA VAL A 26 1.36 -22.00 -11.51
C VAL A 26 2.19 -22.80 -10.51
N LEU A 27 2.60 -22.19 -9.39
CA LEU A 27 3.34 -22.92 -8.34
C LEU A 27 2.53 -24.08 -7.77
N VAL A 28 1.23 -23.88 -7.50
CA VAL A 28 0.34 -24.96 -7.03
C VAL A 28 0.20 -26.04 -8.11
N GLY A 29 0.07 -25.68 -9.39
CA GLY A 29 0.03 -26.64 -10.50
C GLY A 29 1.31 -27.47 -10.61
N VAL A 30 2.49 -26.82 -10.54
CA VAL A 30 3.80 -27.47 -10.55
C VAL A 30 3.96 -28.39 -9.34
N ALA A 31 3.51 -27.95 -8.16
CA ALA A 31 3.53 -28.75 -6.95
C ALA A 31 2.74 -30.06 -7.10
N MET A 32 1.57 -30.03 -7.75
CA MET A 32 0.74 -31.21 -7.99
C MET A 32 1.41 -32.22 -8.92
N LEU A 33 2.17 -31.74 -9.92
CA LEU A 33 2.97 -32.61 -10.79
C LEU A 33 4.14 -33.22 -10.01
N ALA A 34 4.88 -32.37 -9.30
CA ALA A 34 6.05 -32.79 -8.50
C ALA A 34 5.68 -33.74 -7.35
N LEU A 35 4.43 -33.74 -6.88
CA LEU A 35 3.99 -34.63 -5.81
C LEU A 35 4.13 -36.13 -6.18
N ARG A 36 4.14 -36.45 -7.48
CA ARG A 36 4.29 -37.81 -8.00
C ARG A 36 5.73 -38.30 -7.94
N ASP A 37 6.66 -37.47 -8.38
CA ASP A 37 8.07 -37.86 -8.57
C ASP A 37 8.96 -37.46 -7.38
N ALA A 38 8.59 -36.38 -6.68
CA ALA A 38 9.36 -35.78 -5.58
C ALA A 38 8.41 -35.16 -4.53
N PRO A 39 7.74 -35.97 -3.69
CA PRO A 39 6.64 -35.53 -2.84
C PRO A 39 7.03 -34.41 -1.85
N ALA A 40 8.25 -34.45 -1.31
CA ALA A 40 8.74 -33.40 -0.41
C ALA A 40 8.85 -32.04 -1.12
N VAL A 41 9.34 -32.02 -2.36
CA VAL A 41 9.45 -30.80 -3.19
C VAL A 41 8.05 -30.32 -3.58
N GLY A 42 7.18 -31.24 -4.00
CA GLY A 42 5.78 -30.93 -4.31
C GLY A 42 5.07 -30.27 -3.12
N LEU A 43 5.18 -30.83 -1.92
CA LEU A 43 4.60 -30.24 -0.72
C LEU A 43 5.16 -28.85 -0.40
N LEU A 44 6.49 -28.69 -0.44
CA LEU A 44 7.13 -27.40 -0.17
C LEU A 44 6.67 -26.31 -1.14
N VAL A 45 6.67 -26.61 -2.45
CA VAL A 45 6.25 -25.67 -3.49
C VAL A 45 4.75 -25.38 -3.38
N GLY A 46 3.94 -26.39 -3.07
CA GLY A 46 2.50 -26.25 -2.91
C GLY A 46 2.14 -25.34 -1.73
N VAL A 47 2.79 -25.56 -0.58
CA VAL A 47 2.64 -24.69 0.60
C VAL A 47 3.07 -23.26 0.27
N LEU A 48 4.21 -23.07 -0.42
CA LEU A 48 4.65 -21.73 -0.84
C LEU A 48 3.63 -21.06 -1.78
N GLY A 49 3.11 -21.78 -2.77
CA GLY A 49 2.09 -21.26 -3.69
C GLY A 49 0.81 -20.83 -2.97
N LEU A 50 0.32 -21.65 -2.04
CA LEU A 50 -0.85 -21.33 -1.21
C LEU A 50 -0.59 -20.13 -0.29
N LEU A 51 0.60 -20.04 0.32
CA LEU A 51 0.98 -18.90 1.14
C LEU A 51 1.02 -17.60 0.33
N LEU A 52 1.62 -17.62 -0.87
CA LEU A 52 1.66 -16.46 -1.77
C LEU A 52 0.25 -16.06 -2.23
N LEU A 53 -0.61 -17.03 -2.55
CA LEU A 53 -2.01 -16.77 -2.91
C LEU A 53 -2.74 -16.06 -1.76
N GLY A 54 -2.64 -16.60 -0.55
CA GLY A 54 -3.22 -15.98 0.64
C GLY A 54 -2.67 -14.57 0.89
N LEU A 55 -1.36 -14.39 0.73
CA LEU A 55 -0.68 -13.11 0.88
C LEU A 55 -1.21 -12.06 -0.10
N PHE A 56 -1.31 -12.41 -1.38
CA PHE A 56 -1.74 -11.49 -2.44
C PHE A 56 -3.20 -11.05 -2.29
N GLN A 57 -4.05 -11.93 -1.73
CA GLN A 57 -5.44 -11.59 -1.47
C GLN A 57 -5.62 -10.76 -0.18
N LEU A 58 -4.76 -10.99 0.81
CA LEU A 58 -4.88 -10.33 2.11
C LEU A 58 -4.18 -8.97 2.17
N ALA A 59 -3.07 -8.79 1.43
CA ALA A 59 -2.29 -7.56 1.46
C ALA A 59 -3.13 -6.29 1.18
N PRO A 60 -3.91 -6.21 0.07
CA PRO A 60 -4.70 -5.02 -0.23
C PRO A 60 -5.77 -4.74 0.83
N ARG A 61 -6.31 -5.79 1.46
CA ARG A 61 -7.35 -5.68 2.49
C ARG A 61 -6.84 -5.16 3.83
N ARG A 62 -5.53 -5.25 4.09
CA ARG A 62 -4.94 -4.80 5.36
C ARG A 62 -4.42 -3.37 5.32
N LEU A 63 -4.35 -2.75 4.15
CA LEU A 63 -4.08 -1.31 4.09
C LEU A 63 -5.30 -0.59 4.66
N ALA A 64 -5.10 0.28 5.64
CA ALA A 64 -6.15 1.11 6.20
C ALA A 64 -5.55 2.38 6.80
N TYR A 65 -6.30 3.48 6.73
CA TYR A 65 -5.96 4.69 7.48
C TYR A 65 -7.05 4.98 8.50
N THR A 66 -6.62 5.27 9.72
CA THR A 66 -7.50 5.59 10.84
C THR A 66 -7.06 6.89 11.46
N LEU A 67 -7.97 7.86 11.55
CA LEU A 67 -7.77 9.10 12.26
C LEU A 67 -8.10 8.87 13.74
N THR A 68 -7.13 9.05 14.62
CA THR A 68 -7.33 9.06 16.07
C THR A 68 -7.39 10.52 16.55
N PRO A 69 -7.66 10.78 17.85
CA PRO A 69 -7.65 12.15 18.38
C PRO A 69 -6.35 12.90 18.16
N ASP A 70 -5.20 12.20 18.21
CA ASP A 70 -3.87 12.82 18.24
C ASP A 70 -2.98 12.46 17.04
N ALA A 71 -3.38 11.49 16.22
CA ALA A 71 -2.55 10.98 15.13
C ALA A 71 -3.33 10.39 13.95
N LEU A 72 -2.69 10.41 12.78
CA LEU A 72 -3.08 9.58 11.64
C LEU A 72 -2.36 8.24 11.75
N VAL A 73 -3.14 7.17 11.78
CA VAL A 73 -2.64 5.80 11.89
C VAL A 73 -2.73 5.12 10.54
N VAL A 74 -1.58 4.70 10.01
CA VAL A 74 -1.48 3.93 8.78
C VAL A 74 -1.21 2.47 9.14
N THR A 75 -2.20 1.61 8.90
CA THR A 75 -2.08 0.16 9.10
C THR A 75 -1.73 -0.50 7.78
N ARG A 76 -0.76 -1.41 7.81
CA ARG A 76 -0.26 -2.16 6.66
C ARG A 76 -0.37 -3.65 6.96
N LEU A 77 -0.05 -4.49 5.97
CA LEU A 77 0.02 -5.94 6.15
C LEU A 77 0.99 -6.32 7.27
N LEU A 78 2.18 -5.69 7.29
CA LEU A 78 3.14 -5.79 8.38
C LEU A 78 3.23 -4.44 9.11
N GLY A 79 2.74 -4.43 10.34
CA GLY A 79 2.90 -3.32 11.27
C GLY A 79 1.97 -2.12 11.04
N ARG A 80 2.19 -1.11 11.89
CA ARG A 80 1.42 0.12 11.97
C ARG A 80 2.40 1.29 12.07
N THR A 81 2.10 2.38 11.38
CA THR A 81 2.79 3.65 11.53
C THR A 81 1.84 4.66 12.14
N VAL A 82 2.28 5.32 13.21
CA VAL A 82 1.55 6.40 13.86
C VAL A 82 2.22 7.70 13.44
N LEU A 83 1.45 8.60 12.83
CA LEU A 83 1.89 9.90 12.38
C LEU A 83 1.23 10.95 13.30
N PRO A 84 1.94 11.50 14.30
CA PRO A 84 1.40 12.51 15.19
C PRO A 84 1.02 13.76 14.41
N TYR A 85 -0.11 14.41 14.76
CA TYR A 85 -0.52 15.65 14.09
C TYR A 85 0.43 16.82 14.39
N ALA A 86 1.11 16.81 15.54
CA ALA A 86 2.10 17.81 15.90
C ALA A 86 3.24 17.86 14.89
N GLY A 87 3.42 19.01 14.24
CA GLY A 87 4.43 19.20 13.19
C GLY A 87 4.15 18.45 11.89
N MET A 88 2.95 17.88 11.73
CA MET A 88 2.53 17.26 10.48
C MET A 88 2.21 18.33 9.44
N ARG A 89 2.65 18.09 8.21
CA ARG A 89 2.20 18.82 7.03
C ARG A 89 1.49 17.86 6.08
N ALA A 90 0.41 18.31 5.49
CA ALA A 90 -0.28 17.52 4.47
C ALA A 90 -0.55 18.38 3.24
N ARG A 91 -0.46 17.79 2.07
CA ARG A 91 -0.80 18.49 0.82
C ARG A 91 -1.36 17.53 -0.20
N ARG A 92 -2.23 18.03 -1.07
CA ARG A 92 -2.62 17.27 -2.24
C ARG A 92 -1.43 17.13 -3.18
N THR A 93 -1.42 16.07 -3.97
CA THR A 93 -0.46 15.97 -5.05
C THR A 93 -1.06 15.37 -6.31
N ALA A 94 -0.70 15.96 -7.44
CA ALA A 94 -0.92 15.40 -8.77
C ALA A 94 0.23 14.48 -9.22
N GLY A 95 1.29 14.35 -8.41
CA GLY A 95 2.41 13.47 -8.73
C GLY A 95 2.03 11.99 -8.62
N HIS A 96 2.80 11.15 -9.30
CA HIS A 96 2.67 9.70 -9.29
C HIS A 96 3.89 9.02 -8.66
N LEU A 97 3.66 7.86 -8.05
CA LEU A 97 4.69 6.94 -7.63
C LEU A 97 5.39 6.35 -8.85
N GLY A 98 6.72 6.32 -8.80
CA GLY A 98 7.56 5.69 -9.80
C GLY A 98 8.00 4.30 -9.38
N TRP A 99 9.30 4.07 -9.52
CA TRP A 99 9.94 2.80 -9.24
C TRP A 99 10.01 2.53 -7.73
N ARG A 100 9.69 1.30 -7.37
CA ARG A 100 9.88 0.78 -6.00
C ARG A 100 11.36 0.51 -5.79
N THR A 101 11.97 1.17 -4.80
CA THR A 101 13.33 0.86 -4.35
C THR A 101 13.34 -0.18 -3.24
N LEU A 102 12.31 -0.19 -2.38
CA LEU A 102 12.15 -1.19 -1.31
C LEU A 102 10.67 -1.41 -0.97
N GLY A 103 10.28 -2.64 -0.64
CA GLY A 103 8.95 -2.97 -0.11
C GLY A 103 8.09 -3.80 -1.05
N THR A 104 6.78 -3.58 -1.05
CA THR A 104 5.77 -4.37 -1.78
C THR A 104 5.03 -3.50 -2.79
N GLY A 105 5.02 -3.94 -4.05
CA GLY A 105 4.24 -3.33 -5.13
C GLY A 105 3.32 -4.38 -5.76
N LEU A 106 2.15 -4.58 -5.16
CA LEU A 106 1.11 -5.45 -5.69
C LEU A 106 -0.03 -4.59 -6.23
N PRO A 107 -0.84 -5.11 -7.18
CA PRO A 107 -2.07 -4.47 -7.59
C PRO A 107 -2.95 -4.11 -6.38
N GLY A 108 -3.20 -2.82 -6.17
CA GLY A 108 -3.99 -2.36 -5.01
C GLY A 108 -3.24 -2.27 -3.68
N TYR A 109 -1.93 -2.52 -3.64
CA TYR A 109 -1.13 -2.48 -2.43
C TYR A 109 0.32 -2.07 -2.71
N LEU A 110 0.59 -0.78 -2.57
CA LEU A 110 1.89 -0.12 -2.74
C LEU A 110 2.39 0.34 -1.39
N THR A 111 3.36 -0.37 -0.83
CA THR A 111 3.95 -0.03 0.48
C THR A 111 5.47 -0.12 0.47
N GLY A 112 6.16 0.89 0.98
CA GLY A 112 7.62 0.90 1.07
C GLY A 112 8.23 2.17 0.51
N HIS A 113 9.49 2.11 0.07
CA HIS A 113 10.18 3.24 -0.53
C HIS A 113 9.99 3.26 -2.04
N PHE A 114 9.54 4.40 -2.53
CA PHE A 114 9.27 4.65 -3.94
C PHE A 114 9.90 5.98 -4.36
N THR A 115 10.29 6.06 -5.62
CA THR A 115 10.55 7.35 -6.25
C THR A 115 9.24 8.08 -6.52
N PHE A 116 9.29 9.42 -6.58
CA PHE A 116 8.11 10.26 -6.66
C PHE A 116 8.37 11.55 -7.45
N GLY A 117 7.34 12.03 -8.15
CA GLY A 117 7.36 13.27 -8.91
C GLY A 117 7.69 13.08 -10.39
N PRO A 118 7.72 14.17 -11.18
CA PRO A 118 7.89 14.11 -12.64
C PRO A 118 9.26 13.53 -13.03
N ASP A 119 10.32 13.92 -12.33
CA ASP A 119 11.69 13.48 -12.60
C ASP A 119 12.12 12.27 -11.74
N PHE A 120 11.23 11.76 -10.88
CA PHE A 120 11.48 10.63 -9.98
C PHE A 120 12.72 10.75 -9.07
N THR A 121 13.17 11.98 -8.81
CA THR A 121 14.33 12.28 -7.95
C THR A 121 13.97 12.31 -6.46
N ASN A 122 12.70 12.53 -6.12
CA ASN A 122 12.24 12.53 -4.74
C ASN A 122 11.90 11.11 -4.29
N HIS A 123 12.01 10.87 -2.97
CA HIS A 123 11.66 9.59 -2.36
C HIS A 123 10.56 9.75 -1.33
N VAL A 124 9.59 8.83 -1.35
CA VAL A 124 8.48 8.80 -0.40
C VAL A 124 8.28 7.40 0.16
N LEU A 125 7.72 7.35 1.35
CA LEU A 125 7.16 6.13 1.92
C LEU A 125 5.73 5.95 1.42
N ALA A 126 5.54 5.08 0.44
CA ALA A 126 4.21 4.72 -0.02
C ALA A 126 3.49 3.90 1.06
N ALA A 127 2.23 4.24 1.28
CA ALA A 127 1.23 3.38 1.89
C ALA A 127 -0.07 3.65 1.16
N SER A 128 -0.27 3.00 0.02
CA SER A 128 -1.21 3.43 -1.00
C SER A 128 -1.83 2.25 -1.77
N SER A 129 -3.02 2.44 -2.31
CA SER A 129 -3.76 1.50 -3.14
C SER A 129 -3.62 1.74 -4.66
N ARG A 130 -3.04 2.88 -5.08
CA ARG A 130 -2.85 3.23 -6.51
C ARG A 130 -1.65 4.18 -6.66
N PRO A 131 -0.99 4.28 -7.83
CA PRO A 131 0.25 5.04 -7.94
C PRO A 131 0.06 6.56 -7.90
N ASP A 132 -1.15 7.09 -8.08
CA ASP A 132 -1.40 8.52 -8.34
C ASP A 132 -2.61 9.08 -7.57
N GLY A 133 -2.84 10.40 -7.73
CA GLY A 133 -4.01 11.08 -7.18
C GLY A 133 -4.14 10.99 -5.66
N GLY A 134 -3.01 11.16 -4.96
CA GLY A 134 -2.89 10.97 -3.51
C GLY A 134 -2.70 12.25 -2.70
N VAL A 135 -2.40 12.06 -1.43
CA VAL A 135 -2.02 13.07 -0.44
C VAL A 135 -0.61 12.74 0.04
N ILE A 136 0.26 13.75 0.10
CA ILE A 136 1.54 13.65 0.77
C ILE A 136 1.38 14.15 2.19
N VAL A 137 1.78 13.32 3.15
CA VAL A 137 1.85 13.65 4.57
C VAL A 137 3.31 13.63 5.01
N GLU A 138 3.81 14.75 5.48
CA GLU A 138 5.15 14.88 6.04
C GLU A 138 5.06 14.86 7.57
N SER A 139 5.80 13.96 8.20
CA SER A 139 5.86 13.83 9.65
C SER A 139 7.21 13.24 10.07
N GLY A 140 7.86 13.85 11.07
CA GLY A 140 9.16 13.39 11.57
C GLY A 140 10.26 13.35 10.50
N GLY A 141 10.27 14.32 9.57
CA GLY A 141 11.26 14.40 8.48
C GLY A 141 11.08 13.38 7.37
N ARG A 142 9.95 12.66 7.32
CA ARG A 142 9.64 11.67 6.27
C ARG A 142 8.35 12.05 5.55
N ALA A 143 8.35 11.89 4.23
CA ALA A 143 7.17 12.06 3.39
C ALA A 143 6.47 10.71 3.15
N TYR A 144 5.17 10.66 3.38
CA TYR A 144 4.32 9.50 3.18
C TYR A 144 3.33 9.79 2.06
N PHE A 145 3.24 8.90 1.08
CA PHE A 145 2.25 8.99 0.00
C PHE A 145 1.05 8.09 0.31
N LEU A 146 -0.12 8.69 0.48
CA LEU A 146 -1.37 8.04 0.85
C LEU A 146 -2.42 8.25 -0.24
N THR A 147 -3.29 7.27 -0.46
CA THR A 147 -4.40 7.38 -1.43
C THR A 147 -5.76 7.14 -0.77
N PRO A 148 -6.30 8.13 -0.04
CA PRO A 148 -7.68 8.08 0.42
C PRO A 148 -8.65 8.17 -0.78
N ALA A 149 -9.88 7.67 -0.60
CA ALA A 149 -10.94 7.76 -1.60
C ALA A 149 -11.37 9.22 -1.86
N ASP A 150 -11.35 10.04 -0.81
CA ASP A 150 -11.61 11.48 -0.86
C ASP A 150 -10.40 12.24 -0.30
N PRO A 151 -9.41 12.59 -1.15
CA PRO A 151 -8.24 13.37 -0.75
C PRO A 151 -8.59 14.70 -0.08
N GLU A 152 -9.55 15.43 -0.63
CA GLU A 152 -9.97 16.74 -0.11
C GLU A 152 -10.71 16.60 1.21
N GLY A 153 -11.55 15.58 1.35
CA GLY A 153 -12.17 15.23 2.63
C GLY A 153 -11.16 14.90 3.71
N LEU A 154 -10.11 14.12 3.38
CA LEU A 154 -9.04 13.81 4.33
C LEU A 154 -8.31 15.10 4.75
N LEU A 155 -7.90 15.93 3.80
CA LEU A 155 -7.19 17.18 4.09
C LEU A 155 -8.02 18.13 4.98
N ARG A 156 -9.31 18.31 4.69
CA ARG A 156 -10.22 19.12 5.54
C ARG A 156 -10.36 18.55 6.96
N VAL A 157 -10.28 17.23 7.13
CA VAL A 157 -10.30 16.65 8.48
C VAL A 157 -8.96 16.87 9.18
N LEU A 158 -7.82 16.72 8.49
CA LEU A 158 -6.50 16.98 9.05
C LEU A 158 -6.34 18.45 9.47
N GLU A 159 -6.79 19.39 8.64
CA GLU A 159 -6.77 20.83 8.94
C GLU A 159 -7.55 21.14 10.24
N ARG A 160 -8.77 20.57 10.39
CA ARG A 160 -9.56 20.68 11.62
C ARG A 160 -8.90 20.06 12.86
N ARG A 161 -7.91 19.17 12.67
CA ARG A 161 -7.10 18.57 13.73
C ARG A 161 -5.81 19.35 14.01
N GLY A 162 -5.63 20.52 13.39
CA GLY A 162 -4.47 21.39 13.58
C GLY A 162 -3.26 21.02 12.73
N VAL A 163 -3.42 20.16 11.73
CA VAL A 163 -2.35 19.83 10.75
C VAL A 163 -2.21 20.98 9.76
N GLN A 164 -0.99 21.35 9.42
CA GLN A 164 -0.76 22.36 8.39
C GLN A 164 -1.06 21.76 7.00
N VAL A 165 -2.11 22.25 6.35
CA VAL A 165 -2.49 21.84 5.01
C VAL A 165 -2.03 22.88 3.99
N ALA A 166 -1.30 22.44 2.96
CA ALA A 166 -1.03 23.25 1.78
C ALA A 166 -1.95 22.80 0.63
N LEU A 167 -2.55 23.78 -0.05
CA LEU A 167 -3.37 23.59 -1.25
C LEU A 167 -2.50 23.25 -2.46
#